data_AF-A0A260X5R1-F1
#
_entry.id   AF-A0A260X5R1-F1
#
_cell.length_a   1.000
_cell.length_b   1.000
_cell.length_c   1.000
_cell.angle_alpha   90.00
_cell.angle_beta   90.00
_cell.angle_gamma   90.00
#
_symmetry.space_group_name_H-M   'P 1'
#
loop_
_entity.id
_entity.type
_entity.pdbx_description
1 polymer ?
#
loop_
_entity_poly.entity_id
_entity_poly.type
_entity_poly.pdbx_seq_one_letter_code
_entity_poly.pdbx_strand_id
1 'polypeptide(L)'
;MTQLRIVVPEDFIMDGMASIPEVGDRVGYLLQFQEGRPQANPEMSNRVLARVEVLNEGRLSAGRIDPSGTSHPGTYSMQLHGDGWRAYFRSSRLYQDTATLTGTFGAGWPGVIPIDTETTGVVTRCQLITRVSYPDSAGRHTQPSTDTLGPVPEGQKGFRLGLVPVGPAPQGASGWVAMSPPQDGPWTREAGILVELETSAPQPH
;
A
#
# COMPACT_ATOMS: atom_id res chain seq x y z
N MET A 1 5.83 18.37 -13.50
CA MET A 1 4.53 17.73 -13.18
C MET A 1 4.74 16.25 -13.37
N THR A 2 4.62 15.49 -12.28
CA THR A 2 4.84 14.04 -12.26
C THR A 2 3.52 13.36 -11.93
N GLN A 3 3.18 12.30 -12.66
CA GLN A 3 2.00 11.50 -12.34
C GLN A 3 2.43 10.31 -11.48
N LEU A 4 1.81 10.15 -10.31
CA LEU A 4 2.04 9.04 -9.40
C LEU A 4 0.80 8.17 -9.30
N ARG A 5 0.98 6.85 -9.25
CA ARG A 5 -0.08 5.90 -8.92
C ARG A 5 0.09 5.46 -7.47
N ILE A 6 -0.85 5.83 -6.62
CA ILE A 6 -0.78 5.64 -5.18
C ILE A 6 -1.92 4.72 -4.76
N VAL A 7 -1.58 3.61 -4.11
CA VAL A 7 -2.55 2.75 -3.45
C VAL A 7 -2.90 3.37 -2.11
N VAL A 8 -4.17 3.74 -1.92
CA VAL A 8 -4.69 4.11 -0.60
C VAL A 8 -5.44 2.89 -0.05
N PRO A 9 -4.92 2.25 1.00
CA PRO A 9 -5.56 1.08 1.59
C PRO A 9 -6.99 1.36 2.07
N GLU A 10 -7.81 0.32 2.06
CA GLU A 10 -9.12 0.28 2.69
C GLU A 10 -9.09 0.64 4.17
N ASP A 11 -8.13 0.11 4.93
CA ASP A 11 -8.04 0.31 6.38
C ASP A 11 -7.74 1.77 6.72
N PHE A 12 -6.84 2.39 5.94
CA PHE A 12 -6.52 3.82 6.01
C PHE A 12 -7.77 4.70 5.86
N ILE A 13 -8.68 4.35 4.95
CA ILE A 13 -9.93 5.11 4.75
C ILE A 13 -10.97 4.77 5.81
N MET A 14 -11.16 3.48 6.14
CA MET A 14 -12.16 3.05 7.13
C MET A 14 -11.89 3.58 8.54
N ASP A 15 -10.62 3.75 8.89
CA ASP A 15 -10.20 4.35 10.17
C ASP A 15 -10.24 5.89 10.14
N GLY A 16 -10.65 6.50 9.01
CA GLY A 16 -10.88 7.93 8.89
C GLY A 16 -9.65 8.78 8.61
N MET A 17 -8.51 8.19 8.21
CA MET A 17 -7.30 8.95 7.87
C MET A 17 -7.43 9.70 6.54
N ALA A 18 -8.28 9.21 5.65
CA ALA A 18 -8.71 9.91 4.45
C ALA A 18 -10.14 9.52 4.09
N SER A 19 -10.77 10.36 3.28
CA SER A 19 -11.99 9.98 2.56
C SER A 19 -11.63 9.29 1.24
N ILE A 20 -12.60 8.60 0.63
CA ILE A 20 -12.48 8.19 -0.77
C ILE A 20 -12.44 9.47 -1.62
N PRO A 21 -11.37 9.75 -2.37
CA PRO A 21 -11.22 10.98 -3.13
C PRO A 21 -11.96 10.90 -4.46
N GLU A 22 -12.38 12.07 -4.94
CA GLU A 22 -12.97 12.29 -6.24
C GLU A 22 -11.95 12.91 -7.22
N VAL A 23 -12.20 12.78 -8.52
CA VAL A 23 -11.38 13.43 -9.53
C VAL A 23 -11.51 14.95 -9.39
N GLY A 24 -10.38 15.65 -9.31
CA GLY A 24 -10.30 17.08 -9.05
C GLY A 24 -9.99 17.44 -7.59
N ASP A 25 -10.11 16.49 -6.66
CA ASP A 25 -9.73 16.71 -5.26
C ASP A 25 -8.24 17.01 -5.14
N ARG A 26 -7.91 17.92 -4.21
CA ARG A 26 -6.54 18.14 -3.78
C ARG A 26 -6.28 17.32 -2.52
N VAL A 27 -5.34 16.38 -2.61
CA VAL A 27 -5.03 15.43 -1.53
C VAL A 27 -3.55 15.47 -1.18
N GLY A 28 -3.23 15.01 0.04
CA GLY A 28 -1.87 14.79 0.50
C GLY A 28 -1.74 13.43 1.17
N TYR A 29 -0.64 12.73 0.91
CA TYR A 29 -0.36 11.41 1.48
C TYR A 29 1.08 11.34 1.98
N LEU A 30 1.26 10.71 3.15
CA LEU A 30 2.55 10.12 3.50
C LEU A 30 2.74 8.88 2.62
N LEU A 31 3.90 8.75 1.98
CA LEU A 31 4.19 7.74 1.00
C LEU A 31 5.18 6.72 1.53
N GLN A 32 4.81 5.45 1.38
CA GLN A 32 5.73 4.34 1.35
C GLN A 32 5.98 3.91 -0.08
N PHE A 33 7.21 3.56 -0.42
CA PHE A 33 7.53 2.85 -1.65
C PHE A 33 7.90 1.41 -1.35
N GLN A 34 7.31 0.48 -2.08
CA GLN A 34 7.67 -0.94 -2.05
C GLN A 34 8.19 -1.35 -3.42
N GLU A 35 9.47 -1.75 -3.47
CA GLU A 35 10.05 -2.34 -4.68
C GLU A 35 9.34 -3.66 -5.00
N GLY A 36 8.93 -3.83 -6.25
CA GLY A 36 8.13 -4.96 -6.69
C GLY A 36 8.43 -5.33 -8.12
N ARG A 37 8.12 -6.58 -8.51
CA ARG A 37 8.22 -6.99 -9.91
C ARG A 37 7.01 -6.42 -10.67
N PRO A 38 7.19 -5.59 -11.71
CA PRO A 38 6.10 -4.94 -12.43
C PRO A 38 5.09 -5.92 -13.06
N GLN A 39 5.48 -7.17 -13.28
CA GLN A 39 4.63 -8.20 -13.86
C GLN A 39 3.47 -8.61 -12.95
N ALA A 40 3.59 -8.42 -11.63
CA ALA A 40 2.56 -8.86 -10.70
C ALA A 40 1.31 -7.96 -10.75
N ASN A 41 1.50 -6.64 -10.82
CA ASN A 41 0.43 -5.65 -10.88
C ASN A 41 0.91 -4.38 -11.63
N PRO A 42 0.98 -4.41 -12.97
CA PRO A 42 1.57 -3.32 -13.76
C PRO A 42 0.80 -2.01 -13.64
N GLU A 43 -0.53 -2.08 -13.48
CA GLU A 43 -1.40 -0.91 -13.37
C GLU A 43 -1.17 -0.11 -12.08
N MET A 44 -0.74 -0.78 -11.00
CA MET A 44 -0.40 -0.14 -9.71
C MET A 44 1.08 0.19 -9.58
N SER A 45 1.89 -0.26 -10.54
CA SER A 45 3.35 -0.06 -10.52
C SER A 45 3.72 1.30 -11.10
N ASN A 46 4.76 1.90 -10.51
CA ASN A 46 5.42 3.11 -10.96
C ASN A 46 6.86 2.76 -11.32
N ARG A 47 7.39 3.37 -12.37
CA ARG A 47 8.83 3.37 -12.66
C ARG A 47 9.35 4.77 -12.41
N VAL A 48 10.22 4.91 -11.42
CA VAL A 48 10.71 6.22 -10.96
C VAL A 48 12.23 6.29 -11.01
N LEU A 49 12.73 7.46 -11.36
CA LEU A 49 14.11 7.86 -11.08
C LEU A 49 14.08 8.71 -9.82
N ALA A 50 14.80 8.30 -8.78
CA ALA A 50 14.76 8.99 -7.49
C ALA A 50 16.15 9.20 -6.94
N ARG A 51 16.39 10.38 -6.35
CA ARG A 51 17.55 10.60 -5.48
C ARG A 51 17.30 9.85 -4.17
N VAL A 52 18.29 9.11 -3.72
CA VAL A 52 18.22 8.27 -2.52
C VAL A 52 18.96 8.95 -1.39
N GLU A 53 18.29 9.05 -0.26
CA GLU A 53 18.87 9.49 1.00
C GLU A 53 18.83 8.34 2.00
N VAL A 54 19.96 8.06 2.64
CA VAL A 54 20.09 6.97 3.60
C VAL A 54 19.71 7.48 4.98
N LEU A 55 18.73 6.85 5.62
CA LEU A 55 18.25 7.25 6.95
C LEU A 55 18.97 6.46 8.05
N ASN A 56 19.29 7.10 9.18
CA ASN A 56 19.82 6.48 10.40
C ASN A 56 21.04 5.57 10.17
N GLU A 57 22.11 6.10 9.54
CA GLU A 57 23.32 5.33 9.18
C GLU A 57 23.04 4.12 8.26
N GLY A 58 21.83 4.04 7.74
CA GLY A 58 21.36 3.12 6.73
C GLY A 58 20.72 1.85 7.27
N ARG A 59 21.10 1.32 8.43
CA ARG A 59 20.73 -0.05 8.80
C ARG A 59 19.58 -0.11 9.82
N LEU A 60 18.42 -0.57 9.37
CA LEU A 60 17.25 -0.84 10.20
C LEU A 60 17.37 -2.18 10.96
N SER A 61 18.01 -3.18 10.34
CA SER A 61 18.22 -4.49 10.97
C SER A 61 19.55 -5.14 10.59
N ALA A 62 20.13 -5.86 11.54
CA ALA A 62 21.25 -6.75 11.26
C ALA A 62 20.78 -7.95 10.43
N GLY A 63 21.65 -8.47 9.58
CA GLY A 63 21.40 -9.76 8.95
C GLY A 63 21.42 -10.86 10.02
N ARG A 64 20.58 -11.88 9.85
CA ARG A 64 20.50 -13.00 10.80
C ARG A 64 20.43 -14.32 10.05
N ILE A 65 20.90 -15.38 10.69
CA ILE A 65 20.68 -16.75 10.24
C ILE A 65 19.63 -17.35 11.18
N ASP A 66 18.54 -17.89 10.62
CA ASP A 66 17.53 -18.55 11.44
C ASP A 66 17.95 -19.97 11.85
N PRO A 67 17.24 -20.64 12.79
CA PRO A 67 17.59 -22.00 13.23
C PRO A 67 17.59 -23.06 12.12
N SER A 68 16.96 -22.78 10.96
CA SER A 68 16.98 -23.66 9.79
C SER A 68 18.23 -23.45 8.91
N GLY A 69 19.10 -22.51 9.27
CA GLY A 69 20.31 -22.16 8.51
C GLY A 69 20.07 -21.14 7.40
N THR A 70 18.86 -20.57 7.29
CA THR A 70 18.54 -19.61 6.24
C THR A 70 19.07 -18.23 6.60
N SER A 71 19.84 -17.61 5.70
CA SER A 71 20.36 -16.26 5.85
C SER A 71 19.32 -15.22 5.43
N HIS A 72 19.00 -14.31 6.35
CA HIS A 72 18.12 -13.17 6.16
C HIS A 72 18.98 -11.91 6.11
N PRO A 73 19.04 -11.20 4.96
CA PRO A 73 19.83 -9.98 4.86
C PRO A 73 19.26 -8.90 5.79
N GLY A 74 20.15 -8.01 6.25
CA GLY A 74 19.72 -6.81 6.97
C GLY A 74 18.87 -5.92 6.08
N THR A 75 17.99 -5.14 6.70
CA THR A 75 17.15 -4.16 6.00
C THR A 75 17.70 -2.77 6.21
N TYR A 76 17.64 -1.95 5.16
CA TYR A 76 18.03 -0.55 5.16
C TYR A 76 16.79 0.34 5.11
N SER A 77 16.84 1.46 5.82
CA SER A 77 15.85 2.54 5.71
C SER A 77 16.41 3.69 4.89
N MET A 78 15.66 4.08 3.86
CA MET A 78 16.03 5.15 2.95
C MET A 78 14.81 6.02 2.67
N GLN A 79 15.07 7.21 2.15
CA GLN A 79 14.07 8.10 1.61
C GLN A 79 14.36 8.31 0.12
N LEU A 80 13.31 8.18 -0.67
CA LEU A 80 13.33 8.45 -2.10
C LEU A 80 12.81 9.86 -2.33
N HIS A 81 13.52 10.62 -3.14
CA HIS A 81 13.17 11.99 -3.51
C HIS A 81 12.94 12.05 -5.02
N GLY A 82 11.76 12.52 -5.42
CA GLY A 82 11.45 12.85 -6.80
C GLY A 82 10.79 14.22 -6.93
N ASP A 83 10.31 14.52 -8.13
CA ASP A 83 9.69 15.82 -8.43
C ASP A 83 8.29 15.93 -7.79
N GLY A 84 8.20 16.72 -6.71
CA GLY A 84 6.95 16.93 -5.97
C GLY A 84 6.54 15.79 -5.03
N TRP A 85 7.45 14.87 -4.72
CA TRP A 85 7.17 13.77 -3.80
C TRP A 85 8.42 13.27 -3.08
N ARG A 86 8.19 12.76 -1.87
CA ARG A 86 9.17 11.98 -1.10
C ARG A 86 8.49 10.72 -0.61
N ALA A 87 9.23 9.62 -0.49
CA ALA A 87 8.67 8.36 -0.01
C ALA A 87 9.66 7.60 0.87
N TYR A 88 9.14 6.98 1.94
CA TYR A 88 9.89 6.06 2.76
C TYR A 88 10.11 4.74 2.04
N PHE A 89 11.34 4.24 2.06
CA PHE A 89 11.72 3.04 1.35
C PHE A 89 12.54 2.11 2.24
N ARG A 90 12.11 0.85 2.32
CA ARG A 90 12.85 -0.22 2.99
C ARG A 90 13.32 -1.23 1.96
N SER A 91 14.61 -1.57 1.99
CA SER A 91 15.17 -2.58 1.09
C SER A 91 16.28 -3.36 1.76
N SER A 92 16.50 -4.60 1.33
CA SER A 92 17.70 -5.36 1.70
C SER A 92 18.94 -4.90 0.94
N ARG A 93 18.77 -4.04 -0.07
CA ARG A 93 19.84 -3.41 -0.83
C ARG A 93 20.00 -1.96 -0.38
N LEU A 94 21.25 -1.55 -0.18
CA LEU A 94 21.59 -0.15 0.03
C LEU A 94 21.77 0.51 -1.33
N TYR A 95 20.97 1.53 -1.62
CA TYR A 95 21.11 2.35 -2.83
C TYR A 95 21.84 3.65 -2.46
N GLN A 96 22.66 4.15 -3.39
CA GLN A 96 23.42 5.39 -3.25
C GLN A 96 23.06 6.35 -4.38
N ASP A 97 23.13 7.65 -4.08
CA ASP A 97 22.90 8.76 -5.01
C ASP A 97 21.54 8.72 -5.72
N THR A 98 21.43 8.08 -6.88
CA THR A 98 20.22 8.04 -7.69
C THR A 98 19.94 6.62 -8.15
N ALA A 99 18.69 6.18 -8.03
CA ALA A 99 18.26 4.86 -8.43
C ALA A 99 17.04 4.91 -9.37
N THR A 100 17.03 4.03 -10.38
CA THR A 100 15.82 3.72 -11.12
C THR A 100 15.13 2.53 -10.46
N LEU A 101 13.94 2.76 -9.92
CA LEU A 101 13.18 1.77 -9.16
C LEU A 101 11.85 1.50 -9.84
N THR A 102 11.34 0.29 -9.67
CA THR A 102 9.99 -0.09 -10.09
C THR A 102 9.26 -0.73 -8.92
N GLY A 103 8.04 -0.26 -8.65
CA GLY A 103 7.33 -0.65 -7.44
C GLY A 103 6.05 0.16 -7.23
N THR A 104 5.46 0.02 -6.05
CA THR A 104 4.16 0.61 -5.73
C THR A 104 4.33 1.68 -4.66
N PHE A 105 3.66 2.82 -4.85
CA PHE A 105 3.46 3.79 -3.77
C PHE A 105 2.21 3.41 -2.97
N GLY A 106 2.32 3.39 -1.65
CA GLY A 106 1.20 3.21 -0.74
C GLY A 106 1.05 4.42 0.17
N ALA A 107 -0.19 4.84 0.44
CA ALA A 107 -0.49 5.78 1.50
C ALA A 107 -0.16 5.14 2.86
N GLY A 108 0.59 5.87 3.66
CA GLY A 108 1.16 5.39 4.91
C GLY A 108 0.62 6.08 6.14
N TRP A 109 0.73 5.38 7.26
CA TRP A 109 0.23 5.83 8.55
C TRP A 109 1.19 6.82 9.23
N PRO A 110 0.69 7.96 9.72
CA PRO A 110 1.41 8.81 10.66
C PRO A 110 1.87 7.99 11.87
N GLY A 111 3.13 8.17 12.29
CA GLY A 111 3.74 7.41 13.38
C GLY A 111 4.37 6.08 12.97
N VAL A 112 4.05 5.57 11.77
CA VAL A 112 4.75 4.43 11.14
C VAL A 112 5.78 4.94 10.13
N ILE A 113 5.42 5.99 9.39
CA ILE A 113 6.26 6.56 8.34
C ILE A 113 6.78 7.94 8.77
N PRO A 114 8.06 8.28 8.48
CA PRO A 114 8.59 9.63 8.70
C PRO A 114 7.72 10.71 8.04
N ILE A 115 7.47 11.81 8.75
CA ILE A 115 6.53 12.86 8.31
C ILE A 115 6.97 13.59 7.04
N ASP A 116 8.26 13.60 6.75
CA ASP A 116 8.86 14.27 5.60
C ASP A 116 8.80 13.45 4.29
N THR A 117 8.05 12.35 4.30
CA THR A 117 7.89 11.43 3.16
C THR A 117 6.54 11.65 2.49
N GLU A 118 6.22 12.88 2.13
CA GLU A 118 4.89 13.24 1.64
C GLU A 118 4.84 13.54 0.13
N THR A 119 3.63 13.53 -0.39
CA THR A 119 3.27 14.17 -1.66
C THR A 119 1.96 14.91 -1.53
N THR A 120 1.78 15.93 -2.35
CA THR A 120 0.48 16.59 -2.55
C THR A 120 0.23 16.78 -4.04
N GLY A 121 -1.04 16.76 -4.42
CA GLY A 121 -1.40 16.91 -5.83
C GLY A 121 -2.89 16.94 -6.06
N VAL A 122 -3.27 16.91 -7.33
CA VAL A 122 -4.67 16.84 -7.77
C VAL A 122 -4.96 15.44 -8.26
N VAL A 123 -6.08 14.86 -7.80
CA VAL A 123 -6.53 13.55 -8.23
C VAL A 123 -7.01 13.62 -9.67
N THR A 124 -6.36 12.88 -10.55
CA THR A 124 -6.68 12.80 -11.98
C THR A 124 -7.49 11.55 -12.31
N ARG A 125 -7.37 10.50 -11.49
CA ARG A 125 -8.13 9.26 -11.62
C ARG A 125 -8.26 8.57 -10.27
N CYS A 126 -9.39 7.92 -10.04
CA CYS A 126 -9.65 7.08 -8.88
C CYS A 126 -10.27 5.75 -9.35
N GLN A 127 -9.73 4.63 -8.88
CA GLN A 127 -10.22 3.28 -9.22
C GLN A 127 -10.29 2.40 -7.97
N LEU A 128 -11.35 1.59 -7.86
CA LEU A 128 -11.51 0.61 -6.80
C LEU A 128 -10.59 -0.58 -7.06
N ILE A 129 -9.81 -0.99 -6.06
CA ILE A 129 -8.99 -2.20 -6.10
C ILE A 129 -9.82 -3.34 -5.51
N THR A 130 -10.16 -4.32 -6.34
CA THR A 130 -10.77 -5.57 -5.87
C THR A 130 -9.71 -6.67 -5.85
N ARG A 131 -9.53 -7.30 -4.70
CA ARG A 131 -8.56 -8.36 -4.46
C ARG A 131 -9.26 -9.70 -4.30
N VAL A 132 -8.73 -10.70 -4.98
CA VAL A 132 -9.16 -12.10 -4.86
C VAL A 132 -7.98 -12.96 -4.39
N SER A 133 -8.16 -13.67 -3.28
CA SER A 133 -7.21 -14.67 -2.79
C SER A 133 -7.89 -16.03 -2.61
N TYR A 134 -7.11 -17.10 -2.72
CA TYR A 134 -7.58 -18.46 -2.51
C TYR A 134 -6.93 -19.05 -1.25
N PRO A 135 -7.68 -19.79 -0.43
CA PRO A 135 -7.13 -20.46 0.72
C PRO A 135 -6.24 -21.62 0.29
N ASP A 136 -5.18 -21.87 1.06
CA ASP A 136 -4.41 -23.10 0.98
C ASP A 136 -5.19 -24.29 1.57
N SER A 137 -4.58 -25.48 1.56
CA SER A 137 -5.20 -26.69 2.09
C SER A 137 -5.51 -26.63 3.59
N ALA A 138 -4.99 -25.64 4.32
CA ALA A 138 -5.28 -25.39 5.73
C ALA A 138 -6.28 -24.23 5.93
N GLY A 139 -6.92 -23.75 4.86
CA GLY A 139 -7.88 -22.64 4.91
C GLY A 139 -7.23 -21.26 5.01
N ARG A 140 -5.90 -21.15 4.86
CA ARG A 140 -5.18 -19.88 5.05
C ARG A 140 -4.95 -19.17 3.72
N HIS A 141 -5.19 -17.87 3.67
CA HIS A 141 -4.96 -17.03 2.49
C HIS A 141 -3.51 -16.54 2.46
N THR A 142 -2.56 -17.49 2.31
CA THR A 142 -1.11 -17.21 2.31
C THR A 142 -0.54 -17.03 0.90
N GLN A 143 -1.29 -17.42 -0.13
CA GLN A 143 -0.86 -17.35 -1.52
C GLN A 143 -0.99 -15.93 -2.12
N PRO A 144 -0.26 -15.62 -3.21
CA PRO A 144 -0.42 -14.38 -3.94
C PRO A 144 -1.88 -14.16 -4.36
N SER A 145 -2.34 -12.92 -4.24
CA SER A 145 -3.68 -12.51 -4.65
C SER A 145 -3.67 -11.92 -6.05
N THR A 146 -4.84 -11.90 -6.70
CA THR A 146 -5.05 -11.20 -7.96
C THR A 146 -5.83 -9.92 -7.68
N ASP A 147 -5.36 -8.80 -8.22
CA ASP A 147 -6.01 -7.52 -8.10
C ASP A 147 -6.62 -7.11 -9.44
N THR A 148 -7.84 -6.56 -9.40
CA THR A 148 -8.53 -5.98 -10.56
C THR A 148 -8.94 -4.55 -10.24
N LEU A 149 -8.85 -3.66 -11.22
CA LEU A 149 -9.27 -2.26 -11.10
C LEU A 149 -10.65 -2.04 -11.71
N GLY A 150 -11.52 -1.38 -10.95
CA GLY A 150 -12.86 -0.99 -11.40
C GLY A 150 -13.15 0.49 -11.13
N PRO A 151 -14.26 1.03 -11.64
CA PRO A 151 -14.74 2.34 -11.20
C PRO A 151 -15.08 2.29 -9.71
N VAL A 152 -14.91 3.42 -9.02
CA VAL A 152 -15.46 3.59 -7.67
C VAL A 152 -16.98 3.89 -7.81
N PRO A 153 -17.87 3.07 -7.22
CA PRO A 153 -19.29 3.35 -7.17
C PRO A 153 -19.61 4.73 -6.57
N GLU A 154 -20.54 5.44 -7.21
CA GLU A 154 -21.00 6.75 -6.73
C GLU A 154 -21.55 6.64 -5.30
N GLY A 155 -21.11 7.55 -4.43
CA GLY A 155 -21.55 7.61 -3.04
C GLY A 155 -21.02 6.48 -2.14
N GLN A 156 -20.04 5.69 -2.59
CA GLN A 156 -19.38 4.70 -1.73
C GLN A 156 -18.75 5.36 -0.50
N LYS A 157 -19.01 4.81 0.69
CA LYS A 157 -18.48 5.32 1.98
C LYS A 157 -17.63 4.31 2.76
N GLY A 158 -17.48 3.10 2.25
CA GLY A 158 -16.77 2.01 2.91
C GLY A 158 -16.43 0.89 1.93
N PHE A 159 -15.85 -0.19 2.44
CA PHE A 159 -15.32 -1.27 1.60
C PHE A 159 -15.98 -2.60 1.91
N ARG A 160 -16.21 -3.42 0.89
CA ARG A 160 -16.68 -4.80 1.05
C ARG A 160 -15.50 -5.69 1.46
N LEU A 161 -15.42 -6.02 2.75
CA LEU A 161 -14.32 -6.82 3.28
C LEU A 161 -14.42 -8.32 2.97
N GLY A 162 -15.59 -8.81 2.55
CA GLY A 162 -15.79 -10.22 2.18
C GLY A 162 -15.55 -11.22 3.32
N LEU A 163 -15.59 -10.77 4.57
CA LEU A 163 -15.37 -11.61 5.75
C LEU A 163 -16.63 -12.39 6.12
N VAL A 164 -16.44 -13.55 6.74
CA VAL A 164 -17.49 -14.40 7.29
C VAL A 164 -17.29 -14.60 8.80
N PRO A 165 -18.34 -14.90 9.58
CA PRO A 165 -18.18 -15.24 10.99
C PRO A 165 -17.30 -16.49 11.19
N VAL A 166 -16.41 -16.46 12.19
CA VAL A 166 -15.52 -17.60 12.53
C VAL A 166 -16.30 -18.84 13.01
N GLY A 167 -17.55 -18.66 13.45
CA GLY A 167 -18.46 -19.73 13.80
C GLY A 167 -19.91 -19.25 13.78
N PRO A 168 -20.89 -20.16 13.92
CA PRO A 168 -22.28 -19.77 14.03
C PRO A 168 -22.47 -18.90 15.27
N ALA A 169 -23.05 -17.72 15.09
CA ALA A 169 -23.48 -16.92 16.23
C ALA A 169 -24.53 -17.73 17.03
N PRO A 170 -24.40 -17.85 18.36
CA PRO A 170 -25.43 -18.50 19.17
C PRO A 170 -26.78 -17.83 18.90
N GLN A 171 -27.85 -18.62 18.77
CA GLN A 171 -29.19 -18.05 18.55
C GLN A 171 -29.54 -17.06 19.66
N GLY A 172 -29.90 -15.84 19.28
CA GLY A 172 -30.22 -14.76 20.21
C GLY A 172 -29.02 -13.98 20.75
N ALA A 173 -27.79 -14.26 20.30
CA ALA A 173 -26.62 -13.47 20.67
C ALA A 173 -26.63 -12.11 19.96
N SER A 174 -26.54 -11.04 20.74
CA SER A 174 -26.21 -9.69 20.27
C SER A 174 -24.79 -9.33 20.74
N GLY A 175 -23.96 -8.78 19.86
CA GLY A 175 -22.62 -8.32 20.24
C GLY A 175 -21.62 -8.41 19.10
N TRP A 176 -20.36 -8.15 19.44
CA TRP A 176 -19.23 -8.27 18.51
C TRP A 176 -18.97 -9.73 18.16
N VAL A 177 -18.92 -10.03 16.87
CA VAL A 177 -18.60 -11.35 16.33
C VAL A 177 -17.24 -11.29 15.65
N ALA A 178 -16.39 -12.27 15.91
CA ALA A 178 -15.13 -12.41 15.21
C ALA A 178 -15.37 -12.76 13.74
N MET A 179 -14.78 -11.96 12.85
CA MET A 179 -14.88 -12.12 11.40
C MET A 179 -13.54 -12.58 10.84
N SER A 180 -13.56 -13.50 9.88
CA SER A 180 -12.36 -14.01 9.21
C SER A 180 -12.59 -14.15 7.70
N PRO A 181 -11.52 -14.25 6.89
CA PRO A 181 -11.64 -14.70 5.52
C PRO A 181 -12.38 -16.05 5.45
N PRO A 182 -13.15 -16.32 4.37
CA PRO A 182 -13.78 -17.61 4.15
C PRO A 182 -12.70 -18.71 4.08
N GLN A 183 -12.95 -19.82 4.77
CA GLN A 183 -12.06 -20.98 4.73
C GLN A 183 -12.25 -21.80 3.44
N ASP A 184 -13.46 -21.74 2.87
CA ASP A 184 -13.84 -22.43 1.64
C ASP A 184 -14.03 -21.43 0.50
N GLY A 185 -13.31 -21.63 -0.60
CA GLY A 185 -13.45 -20.82 -1.81
C GLY A 185 -12.74 -19.46 -1.77
N PRO A 186 -12.90 -18.64 -2.83
CA PRO A 186 -12.18 -17.39 -2.96
C PRO A 186 -12.66 -16.36 -1.94
N TRP A 187 -11.70 -15.63 -1.35
CA TRP A 187 -11.98 -14.42 -0.62
C TRP A 187 -11.88 -13.23 -1.56
N THR A 188 -13.03 -12.65 -1.91
CA THR A 188 -13.10 -11.41 -2.72
C THR A 188 -13.37 -10.24 -1.80
N ARG A 189 -12.52 -9.21 -1.87
CA ARG A 189 -12.68 -7.99 -1.07
C ARG A 189 -12.28 -6.76 -1.85
N GLU A 190 -12.86 -5.63 -1.48
CA GLU A 190 -12.36 -4.33 -1.90
C GLU A 190 -11.19 -3.95 -0.98
N ALA A 191 -9.99 -3.83 -1.56
CA ALA A 191 -8.72 -3.72 -0.84
C ALA A 191 -8.22 -2.27 -0.72
N GLY A 192 -8.98 -1.30 -1.23
CA GLY A 192 -8.63 0.11 -1.24
C GLY A 192 -8.88 0.72 -2.61
N ILE A 193 -8.19 1.83 -2.86
CA ILE A 193 -8.31 2.59 -4.10
C ILE A 193 -6.93 2.83 -4.71
N LEU A 194 -6.87 2.86 -6.03
CA LEU A 194 -5.74 3.38 -6.78
C LEU A 194 -6.06 4.82 -7.19
N VAL A 195 -5.20 5.73 -6.75
CA VAL A 195 -5.28 7.16 -7.06
C VAL A 195 -4.16 7.51 -8.02
N GLU A 196 -4.51 8.05 -9.19
CA GLU A 196 -3.54 8.73 -10.05
C GLU A 196 -3.48 10.20 -9.66
N LEU A 197 -2.34 10.62 -9.14
CA LEU A 197 -2.11 11.96 -8.61
C LEU A 197 -1.16 12.74 -9.52
N GLU A 198 -1.57 13.92 -9.95
CA GLU A 198 -0.68 14.88 -10.60
C GLU A 198 0.00 15.75 -9.55
N THR A 199 1.31 15.54 -9.35
CA THR A 199 2.09 16.29 -8.38
C THR A 199 2.53 17.63 -8.97
N SER A 200 2.42 18.68 -8.14
CA SER A 200 3.03 19.97 -8.44
C SER A 200 4.43 19.99 -7.83
N ALA A 201 5.44 20.44 -8.58
CA ALA A 201 6.74 20.73 -7.98
C ALA A 201 6.54 21.80 -6.88
N PRO A 202 7.21 21.71 -5.72
CA PRO A 202 7.15 22.77 -4.72
C PRO A 202 7.61 24.09 -5.37
N GLN A 203 6.81 25.14 -5.26
CA GLN A 203 7.26 26.47 -5.65
C GLN A 203 8.43 26.86 -4.74
N PRO A 204 9.57 27.30 -5.29
CA PRO A 204 10.60 27.91 -4.47
C PRO A 204 10.03 29.20 -3.87
N HIS A 205 10.01 29.26 -2.53
CA HIS A 205 9.77 30.48 -1.77
C HIS A 205 10.95 31.45 -1.90
#